data_AF-A0A078JTQ8-F1
#
_entry.id   AF-A0A078JTQ8-F1
#
_cell.length_a   1.000
_cell.length_b   1.000
_cell.length_c   1.000
_cell.angle_alpha   90.00
_cell.angle_beta   90.00
_cell.angle_gamma   90.00
#
_symmetry.space_group_name_H-M   'P 1'
#
loop_
_entity.id
_entity.type
_entity.pdbx_description
1 polymer ?
#
loop_
_entity_poly.entity_id
_entity_poly.type
_entity_poly.pdbx_seq_one_letter_code
_entity_poly.pdbx_strand_id
1 'polypeptide(L)'
;MDVYISPLFRLILVATFIFHDSCSSAEAGYYSFLKDATSAPTLSHFDYIIIGGGTAGSALAATLSQNATVLVLERGGSPYDNPAATDIGNFANTLINITDPNSWSQLFISEDGVFNTRARVLGGGTVLNAGFYSRAEDEFVAQTGWVREEVEAAYEWVEKKLVFEPQIKGWQTAFIDGLLEAGVVPYNGFTYEHIYGTKVGGTTFDRDGHRHTAADLLEYANPNTIAVYLHASVHKILFTTKGNSRPKAYGAIFQDANGVFHTAELTVQDARSEVILSAGAIASPQLLMLSGVGPAAHLAAHGVNPIILDHPTVGQGMGDNPMHPVFIPSPKPVEVSLVQVVGIPNFASYIEGGSGLSLSISLTRTFFNGVLDLLNKVSN
;
A
#
# COMPACT_ATOMS: atom_id res chain seq x y z
N MET A 1 19.84 71.49 -15.75
CA MET A 1 20.96 70.71 -15.22
C MET A 1 20.76 69.32 -15.79
N ASP A 2 21.21 69.16 -17.02
CA ASP A 2 21.07 67.93 -17.81
C ASP A 2 22.20 66.98 -17.45
N VAL A 3 21.85 65.74 -17.10
CA VAL A 3 22.82 64.64 -17.03
C VAL A 3 22.51 63.68 -18.17
N TYR A 4 23.32 63.85 -19.21
CA TYR A 4 23.48 62.97 -20.36
C TYR A 4 24.18 61.67 -19.90
N ILE A 5 23.55 60.51 -20.11
CA ILE A 5 24.24 59.21 -20.02
C ILE A 5 24.50 58.73 -21.45
N SER A 6 25.78 58.43 -21.72
CA SER A 6 26.40 58.26 -23.03
C SER A 6 26.09 56.90 -23.68
N PRO A 7 26.30 56.76 -25.01
CA PRO A 7 25.79 55.64 -25.83
C PRO A 7 26.64 54.36 -25.75
N LEU A 8 27.30 54.11 -24.62
CA LEU A 8 28.01 52.84 -24.37
C LEU A 8 27.09 51.73 -23.85
N PHE A 9 25.80 52.01 -23.65
CA PHE A 9 24.82 51.05 -23.12
C PHE A 9 23.97 50.35 -24.19
N ARG A 10 24.28 50.51 -25.48
CA ARG A 10 23.55 49.89 -26.61
C ARG A 10 24.30 48.74 -27.29
N LEU A 11 25.32 48.17 -26.65
CA LEU A 11 26.09 47.05 -27.21
C LEU A 11 26.26 45.86 -26.25
N ILE A 12 25.23 45.58 -25.44
CA ILE A 12 25.04 44.27 -24.77
C ILE A 12 23.57 43.84 -24.92
N LEU A 13 23.10 43.88 -26.17
CA LEU A 13 21.93 43.16 -26.63
C LEU A 13 22.38 42.51 -27.93
N VAL A 14 22.14 41.21 -28.08
CA VAL A 14 22.64 40.34 -29.17
C VAL A 14 24.03 39.73 -28.89
N ALA A 15 24.07 38.79 -27.93
CA ALA A 15 24.90 37.57 -28.00
C ALA A 15 24.65 36.68 -26.76
N THR A 16 23.45 36.12 -26.66
CA THR A 16 23.25 34.89 -25.87
C THR A 16 22.44 33.95 -26.76
N PHE A 17 23.16 33.34 -27.69
CA PHE A 17 22.68 32.19 -28.45
C PHE A 17 22.33 31.07 -27.47
N ILE A 18 21.03 30.73 -27.43
CA ILE A 18 20.48 29.37 -27.48
C ILE A 18 21.50 28.27 -27.10
N PHE A 19 21.67 28.09 -25.81
CA PHE A 19 21.83 26.77 -25.18
C PHE A 19 20.93 26.77 -23.94
N HIS A 20 19.61 26.78 -24.18
CA HIS A 20 18.74 26.05 -23.28
C HIS A 20 18.91 24.58 -23.65
N ASP A 21 19.98 23.97 -23.13
CA ASP A 21 19.82 22.59 -22.71
C ASP A 21 18.61 22.60 -21.79
N SER A 22 17.55 21.96 -22.23
CA SER A 22 16.42 21.63 -21.38
C SER A 22 16.99 20.76 -20.26
N CYS A 23 17.45 21.41 -19.20
CA CYS A 23 17.67 20.78 -17.92
C CYS A 23 16.29 20.31 -17.49
N SER A 24 15.96 19.06 -17.85
CA SER A 24 14.83 18.36 -17.30
C SER A 24 14.98 18.45 -15.80
N SER A 25 14.03 19.09 -15.12
CA SER A 25 13.93 19.04 -13.68
C SER A 25 13.80 17.57 -13.29
N ALA A 26 14.90 16.94 -12.86
CA ALA A 26 14.83 15.71 -12.12
C ALA A 26 14.36 16.08 -10.72
N GLU A 27 13.05 16.29 -10.57
CA GLU A 27 12.40 16.50 -9.28
C GLU A 27 11.54 15.28 -8.97
N ALA A 28 11.64 14.83 -7.71
CA ALA A 28 10.90 13.77 -7.03
C ALA A 28 11.22 12.31 -7.44
N GLY A 29 12.25 11.72 -6.83
CA GLY A 29 12.42 10.27 -6.83
C GLY A 29 13.45 9.82 -5.82
N TYR A 30 13.01 9.28 -4.69
CA TYR A 30 13.89 8.69 -3.67
C TYR A 30 14.76 7.56 -4.28
N TYR A 31 14.24 6.87 -5.29
CA TYR A 31 14.93 5.81 -6.02
C TYR A 31 14.94 6.08 -7.54
N SER A 32 16.08 5.88 -8.20
CA SER A 32 16.23 6.10 -9.66
C SER A 32 15.40 5.14 -10.53
N PHE A 33 15.01 4.00 -9.98
CA PHE A 33 14.16 3.01 -10.63
C PHE A 33 12.66 3.26 -10.48
N LEU A 34 12.27 4.24 -9.64
CA LEU A 34 10.88 4.66 -9.46
C LEU A 34 10.51 5.67 -10.54
N LYS A 35 9.51 5.36 -11.35
CA LYS A 35 9.12 6.17 -12.50
C LYS A 35 7.61 6.21 -12.66
N ASP A 36 7.12 7.25 -13.34
CA ASP A 36 5.74 7.29 -13.78
C ASP A 36 5.53 6.34 -14.99
N ALA A 37 4.38 5.66 -15.05
CA ALA A 37 4.02 4.77 -16.15
C ALA A 37 4.04 5.43 -17.53
N THR A 38 3.85 6.75 -17.61
CA THR A 38 3.93 7.50 -18.88
C THR A 38 5.33 7.47 -19.50
N SER A 39 6.36 7.14 -18.72
CA SER A 39 7.72 6.91 -19.19
C SER A 39 8.01 5.46 -19.59
N ALA A 40 7.05 4.56 -19.42
CA ALA A 40 7.21 3.15 -19.75
C ALA A 40 7.25 2.96 -21.27
N PRO A 41 8.08 2.03 -21.79
CA PRO A 41 8.01 1.64 -23.19
C PRO A 41 6.66 0.97 -23.48
N THR A 42 6.21 0.99 -24.74
CA THR A 42 4.97 0.31 -25.16
C THR A 42 5.04 -1.21 -24.96
N LEU A 43 6.24 -1.79 -25.08
CA LEU A 43 6.54 -3.20 -24.81
C LEU A 43 7.81 -3.31 -23.97
N SER A 44 7.77 -4.12 -22.92
CA SER A 44 8.92 -4.42 -22.05
C SER A 44 8.98 -5.90 -21.68
N HIS A 45 10.16 -6.37 -21.29
CA HIS A 45 10.41 -7.75 -20.90
C HIS A 45 11.12 -7.81 -19.56
N PHE A 46 10.62 -8.66 -18.66
CA PHE A 46 11.18 -8.87 -17.33
C PHE A 46 11.08 -10.35 -16.92
N ASP A 47 11.94 -10.81 -16.03
CA ASP A 47 11.83 -12.17 -15.49
C ASP A 47 10.64 -12.30 -14.56
N TYR A 48 10.32 -11.24 -13.81
CA TYR A 48 9.14 -11.19 -12.94
C TYR A 48 8.34 -9.91 -13.16
N ILE A 49 7.01 -10.06 -13.22
CA ILE A 49 6.08 -8.93 -13.25
C ILE A 49 5.20 -9.02 -12.01
N ILE A 50 5.37 -8.06 -11.09
CA ILE A 50 4.60 -7.94 -9.86
C ILE A 50 3.50 -6.90 -10.07
N ILE A 51 2.25 -7.34 -9.94
CA ILE A 51 1.07 -6.48 -10.07
C ILE A 51 0.61 -6.04 -8.69
N GLY A 52 0.82 -4.78 -8.36
CA GLY A 52 0.56 -4.19 -7.05
C GLY A 52 1.83 -4.04 -6.22
N GLY A 53 2.28 -2.81 -6.00
CA GLY A 53 3.42 -2.46 -5.17
C GLY A 53 3.04 -2.25 -3.70
N GLY A 54 2.14 -3.09 -3.18
CA GLY A 54 1.63 -2.99 -1.80
C GLY A 54 2.52 -3.67 -0.76
N THR A 55 1.95 -3.99 0.41
CA THR A 55 2.66 -4.61 1.55
C THR A 55 3.53 -5.80 1.15
N ALA A 56 2.95 -6.81 0.49
CA ALA A 56 3.69 -7.98 0.02
C ALA A 56 4.47 -7.71 -1.26
N GLY A 57 3.92 -6.89 -2.16
CA GLY A 57 4.53 -6.59 -3.46
C GLY A 57 5.89 -5.93 -3.36
N SER A 58 6.06 -4.96 -2.45
CA SER A 58 7.34 -4.28 -2.24
C SER A 58 8.42 -5.22 -1.67
N ALA A 59 8.08 -6.04 -0.68
CA ALA A 59 9.01 -7.03 -0.11
C ALA A 59 9.46 -8.07 -1.15
N LEU A 60 8.50 -8.58 -1.92
CA LEU A 60 8.75 -9.52 -3.01
C LEU A 60 9.66 -8.92 -4.09
N ALA A 61 9.40 -7.67 -4.49
CA ALA A 61 10.18 -6.99 -5.52
C ALA A 61 11.64 -6.79 -5.08
N ALA A 62 11.86 -6.33 -3.84
CA ALA A 62 13.19 -6.17 -3.28
C ALA A 62 13.97 -7.49 -3.30
N THR A 63 13.31 -8.59 -2.92
CA THR A 63 13.90 -9.94 -2.88
C THR A 63 14.24 -10.46 -4.28
N LEU A 64 13.29 -10.45 -5.21
CA LEU A 64 13.48 -11.01 -6.55
C LEU A 64 14.50 -10.21 -7.37
N SER A 65 14.56 -8.89 -7.17
CA SER A 65 15.48 -8.02 -7.92
C SER A 65 16.96 -8.36 -7.70
N GLN A 66 17.31 -9.05 -6.61
CA GLN A 66 18.70 -9.42 -6.35
C GLN A 66 19.31 -10.28 -7.46
N ASN A 67 18.50 -11.15 -8.06
CA ASN A 67 18.97 -12.18 -8.98
C ASN A 67 18.23 -12.22 -10.33
N ALA A 68 17.26 -11.33 -10.54
CA ALA A 68 16.41 -11.32 -11.72
C ALA A 68 15.92 -9.92 -12.06
N THR A 69 15.49 -9.73 -13.32
CA THR A 69 14.85 -8.49 -13.75
C THR A 69 13.39 -8.45 -13.28
N VAL A 70 13.00 -7.39 -12.58
CA VAL A 70 11.69 -7.26 -11.93
C VAL A 70 11.01 -5.97 -12.37
N LEU A 71 9.75 -6.11 -12.76
CA LEU A 71 8.83 -4.99 -12.95
C LEU A 71 7.78 -4.98 -11.86
N VAL A 72 7.57 -3.82 -11.23
CA VAL A 72 6.44 -3.58 -10.33
C VAL A 72 5.49 -2.58 -10.99
N LEU A 73 4.22 -2.93 -11.04
CA LEU A 73 3.15 -2.07 -11.55
C LEU A 73 2.24 -1.64 -10.39
N GLU A 74 2.30 -0.37 -10.00
CA GLU A 74 1.47 0.21 -8.95
C GLU A 74 0.52 1.25 -9.55
N ARG A 75 -0.78 1.14 -9.24
CA ARG A 75 -1.81 2.02 -9.80
C ARG A 75 -1.84 3.41 -9.12
N GLY A 76 -1.30 3.53 -7.91
CA GLY A 76 -1.22 4.76 -7.14
C GLY A 76 0.06 5.55 -7.37
N GLY A 77 0.16 6.66 -6.62
CA GLY A 77 1.35 7.51 -6.58
C GLY A 77 2.38 7.04 -5.56
N SER A 78 3.28 7.94 -5.18
CA SER A 78 4.39 7.66 -4.26
C SER A 78 4.12 8.21 -2.86
N PRO A 79 4.40 7.45 -1.78
CA PRO A 79 4.34 8.01 -0.42
C PRO A 79 5.44 9.06 -0.18
N TYR A 80 6.50 9.07 -1.01
CA TYR A 80 7.63 9.99 -0.91
C TYR A 80 7.33 11.39 -1.43
N ASP A 81 6.22 11.58 -2.14
CA ASP A 81 5.80 12.90 -2.63
C ASP A 81 5.37 13.81 -1.48
N ASN A 82 4.87 13.21 -0.39
CA ASN A 82 4.49 13.93 0.83
C ASN A 82 4.69 13.05 2.09
N PRO A 83 5.94 12.84 2.54
CA PRO A 83 6.24 11.94 3.66
C PRO A 83 5.47 12.33 4.94
N ALA A 84 5.35 13.63 5.21
CA ALA A 84 4.66 14.17 6.39
C ALA A 84 3.16 13.83 6.43
N ALA A 85 2.52 13.57 5.27
CA ALA A 85 1.13 13.11 5.24
C ALA A 85 0.97 11.73 5.91
N THR A 86 2.04 10.95 6.01
CA THR A 86 1.98 9.62 6.62
C THR A 86 2.33 9.58 8.10
N ASP A 87 2.87 10.68 8.65
CA ASP A 87 3.24 10.80 10.06
C ASP A 87 2.07 10.52 11.00
N ILE A 88 2.38 10.06 12.21
CA ILE A 88 1.40 9.59 13.20
C ILE A 88 0.27 10.60 13.46
N GLY A 89 0.60 11.90 13.48
CA GLY A 89 -0.36 12.99 13.69
C GLY A 89 -1.32 13.22 12.51
N ASN A 90 -0.97 12.75 11.31
CA ASN A 90 -1.75 12.92 10.08
C ASN A 90 -2.51 11.66 9.66
N PHE A 91 -2.35 10.54 10.39
CA PHE A 91 -3.02 9.26 10.09
C PHE A 91 -4.50 9.41 9.72
N ALA A 92 -5.30 10.07 10.57
CA ALA A 92 -6.73 10.22 10.33
C ALA A 92 -7.00 11.05 9.06
N ASN A 93 -6.29 12.16 8.88
CA ASN A 93 -6.45 13.05 7.73
C ASN A 93 -6.21 12.30 6.41
N THR A 94 -5.14 11.51 6.36
CA THR A 94 -4.74 10.77 5.16
C THR A 94 -5.67 9.60 4.88
N LEU A 95 -6.11 8.89 5.92
CA LEU A 95 -7.06 7.78 5.78
C LEU A 95 -8.43 8.25 5.23
N ILE A 96 -8.93 9.40 5.69
CA ILE A 96 -10.25 9.91 5.30
C ILE A 96 -10.23 10.91 4.15
N ASN A 97 -9.06 11.22 3.58
CA ASN A 97 -8.97 12.10 2.41
C ASN A 97 -9.58 11.39 1.20
N ILE A 98 -10.89 11.46 1.01
CA ILE A 98 -11.60 10.75 -0.07
C ILE A 98 -12.03 11.68 -1.22
N THR A 99 -11.84 12.99 -1.05
CA THR A 99 -12.24 14.02 -2.01
C THR A 99 -11.14 14.35 -3.01
N ASP A 100 -9.89 14.10 -2.67
CA ASP A 100 -8.75 14.33 -3.55
C ASP A 100 -8.68 13.23 -4.65
N PRO A 101 -8.71 13.58 -5.95
CA PRO A 101 -8.58 12.61 -7.04
C PRO A 101 -7.26 11.83 -7.01
N ASN A 102 -6.22 12.38 -6.38
CA ASN A 102 -4.91 11.75 -6.18
C ASN A 102 -4.77 11.10 -4.81
N SER A 103 -5.85 10.99 -4.04
CA SER A 103 -5.80 10.37 -2.73
C SER A 103 -5.23 8.96 -2.77
N TRP A 104 -4.38 8.68 -1.78
CA TRP A 104 -3.88 7.35 -1.47
C TRP A 104 -4.96 6.45 -0.88
N SER A 105 -6.04 7.01 -0.33
CA SER A 105 -7.19 6.29 0.22
C SER A 105 -8.33 6.21 -0.80
N GLN A 106 -8.78 5.00 -1.08
CA GLN A 106 -9.97 4.75 -1.90
C GLN A 106 -11.09 4.18 -1.02
N LEU A 107 -12.14 4.98 -0.82
CA LEU A 107 -13.37 4.55 -0.15
C LEU A 107 -14.12 3.51 -0.99
N PHE A 108 -14.71 2.54 -0.30
CA PHE A 108 -15.77 1.68 -0.81
C PHE A 108 -16.79 1.40 0.31
N ILE A 109 -17.94 0.87 -0.07
CA ILE A 109 -19.00 0.45 0.86
C ILE A 109 -19.27 -1.02 0.55
N SER A 110 -19.25 -1.88 1.57
CA SER A 110 -19.63 -3.28 1.39
C SER A 110 -21.13 -3.41 1.06
N GLU A 111 -21.54 -4.57 0.58
CA GLU A 111 -22.97 -4.85 0.35
C GLU A 111 -23.77 -4.82 1.68
N ASP A 112 -23.13 -5.05 2.81
CA ASP A 112 -23.71 -4.90 4.17
C ASP A 112 -23.87 -3.43 4.60
N GLY A 113 -23.41 -2.46 3.79
CA GLY A 113 -23.46 -1.03 4.10
C GLY A 113 -22.32 -0.53 4.99
N VAL A 114 -21.25 -1.31 5.16
CA VAL A 114 -20.08 -0.93 5.98
C VAL A 114 -19.11 -0.11 5.14
N PHE A 115 -18.81 1.11 5.58
CA PHE A 115 -17.79 1.95 4.97
C PHE A 115 -16.40 1.39 5.26
N ASN A 116 -15.58 1.26 4.23
CA ASN A 116 -14.21 0.80 4.37
C ASN A 116 -13.32 1.47 3.31
N THR A 117 -12.00 1.39 3.47
CA THR A 117 -11.03 2.03 2.57
C THR A 117 -9.95 1.05 2.15
N ARG A 118 -9.39 1.25 0.96
CA ARG A 118 -8.20 0.52 0.51
C ARG A 118 -7.15 1.48 -0.04
N ALA A 119 -5.89 1.08 0.05
CA ALA A 119 -4.79 1.88 -0.45
C ALA A 119 -4.73 1.95 -1.99
N ARG A 120 -4.17 3.06 -2.47
CA ARG A 120 -3.86 3.38 -3.86
C ARG A 120 -2.57 4.21 -3.89
N VAL A 121 -1.47 3.58 -3.49
CA VAL A 121 -0.15 4.19 -3.31
C VAL A 121 0.90 3.08 -3.19
N LEU A 122 2.13 3.33 -3.63
CA LEU A 122 3.26 2.41 -3.39
C LEU A 122 3.46 2.18 -1.89
N GLY A 123 3.68 0.93 -1.48
CA GLY A 123 3.67 0.49 -0.08
C GLY A 123 2.28 0.02 0.40
N GLY A 124 1.21 0.35 -0.34
CA GLY A 124 -0.14 -0.14 -0.10
C GLY A 124 -0.69 0.22 1.28
N GLY A 125 -1.34 -0.75 1.94
CA GLY A 125 -2.01 -0.52 3.23
C GLY A 125 -1.09 -0.03 4.33
N THR A 126 0.22 -0.32 4.27
CA THR A 126 1.20 0.17 5.27
C THR A 126 1.32 1.69 5.30
N VAL A 127 0.99 2.39 4.21
CA VAL A 127 0.97 3.85 4.13
C VAL A 127 -0.21 4.46 4.92
N LEU A 128 -1.30 3.70 5.06
CA LEU A 128 -2.57 4.21 5.61
C LEU A 128 -2.96 3.59 6.95
N ASN A 129 -2.38 2.45 7.34
CA ASN A 129 -2.82 1.70 8.52
C ASN A 129 -2.46 2.41 9.85
N ALA A 130 -2.92 1.85 10.96
CA ALA A 130 -2.63 2.36 12.30
C ALA A 130 -1.20 2.06 12.81
N GLY A 131 -0.37 1.41 12.00
CA GLY A 131 1.05 1.13 12.26
C GLY A 131 1.36 0.07 13.31
N PHE A 132 0.36 -0.61 13.88
CA PHE A 132 0.61 -1.73 14.80
C PHE A 132 1.27 -2.91 14.07
N TYR A 133 2.28 -3.51 14.71
CA TYR A 133 2.99 -4.68 14.22
C TYR A 133 2.97 -5.82 15.23
N SER A 134 2.60 -7.01 14.74
CA SER A 134 2.69 -8.28 15.46
C SER A 134 3.00 -9.36 14.44
N ARG A 135 3.78 -10.36 14.84
CA ARG A 135 3.92 -11.62 14.10
C ARG A 135 2.60 -12.39 14.13
N ALA A 136 2.45 -13.32 13.20
CA ALA A 136 1.31 -14.23 13.19
C ALA A 136 1.34 -15.16 14.40
N GLU A 137 0.21 -15.79 14.71
CA GLU A 137 0.15 -16.83 15.72
C GLU A 137 0.98 -18.06 15.30
N ASP A 138 1.74 -18.61 16.24
CA ASP A 138 2.58 -19.80 16.01
C ASP A 138 1.79 -20.98 15.45
N GLU A 139 0.56 -21.19 15.93
CA GLU A 139 -0.32 -22.24 15.43
C GLU A 139 -0.71 -22.01 13.97
N PHE A 140 -1.03 -20.76 13.59
CA PHE A 140 -1.31 -20.42 12.20
C PHE A 140 -0.10 -20.75 11.31
N VAL A 141 1.10 -20.31 11.70
CA VAL A 141 2.33 -20.59 10.93
C VAL A 141 2.55 -22.10 10.81
N ALA A 142 2.38 -22.86 11.88
CA ALA A 142 2.52 -24.31 11.86
C ALA A 142 1.53 -25.00 10.89
N GLN A 143 0.28 -24.51 10.81
CA GLN A 143 -0.74 -25.07 9.92
C GLN A 143 -0.51 -24.77 8.44
N THR A 144 0.25 -23.72 8.10
CA THR A 144 0.57 -23.38 6.69
C THR A 144 1.50 -24.38 6.01
N GLY A 145 2.30 -25.13 6.78
CA GLY A 145 3.37 -25.97 6.26
C GLY A 145 4.58 -25.20 5.73
N TRP A 146 4.69 -23.90 6.01
CA TRP A 146 5.88 -23.11 5.69
C TRP A 146 7.10 -23.54 6.53
N VAL A 147 8.29 -23.33 5.96
CA VAL A 147 9.55 -23.58 6.67
C VAL A 147 9.72 -22.52 7.74
N ARG A 148 9.66 -22.91 9.02
CA ARG A 148 9.61 -21.99 10.16
C ARG A 148 10.81 -21.04 10.19
N GLU A 149 11.99 -21.56 9.90
CA GLU A 149 13.23 -20.79 9.89
C GLU A 149 13.23 -19.69 8.81
N GLU A 150 12.59 -19.94 7.67
CA GLU A 150 12.45 -18.93 6.60
C GLU A 150 11.42 -17.85 6.98
N VAL A 151 10.34 -18.24 7.68
CA VAL A 151 9.35 -17.30 8.20
C VAL A 151 9.97 -16.39 9.26
N GLU A 152 10.73 -16.95 10.20
CA GLU A 152 11.45 -16.19 11.23
C GLU A 152 12.46 -15.22 10.60
N ALA A 153 13.26 -15.68 9.63
CA ALA A 153 14.19 -14.83 8.90
C ALA A 153 13.48 -13.68 8.14
N ALA A 154 12.31 -13.96 7.55
CA ALA A 154 11.52 -12.93 6.87
C ALA A 154 10.96 -11.89 7.85
N TYR A 155 10.49 -12.31 9.03
CA TYR A 155 10.08 -11.38 10.08
C TYR A 155 11.23 -10.47 10.50
N GLU A 156 12.38 -11.04 10.84
CA GLU A 156 13.56 -10.27 11.26
C GLU A 156 14.02 -9.28 10.18
N TRP A 157 13.97 -9.69 8.91
CA TRP A 157 14.33 -8.82 7.78
C TRP A 157 13.41 -7.60 7.66
N VAL A 158 12.09 -7.78 7.84
CA VAL A 158 11.13 -6.67 7.85
C VAL A 158 11.29 -5.81 9.10
N GLU A 159 11.38 -6.43 10.27
CA GLU A 159 11.48 -5.77 11.57
C GLU A 159 12.68 -4.83 11.63
N LYS A 160 13.83 -5.28 11.12
CA LYS A 160 15.06 -4.49 11.05
C LYS A 160 14.90 -3.15 10.31
N LYS A 161 14.02 -3.10 9.31
CA LYS A 161 13.84 -1.92 8.46
C LYS A 161 12.67 -1.04 8.88
N LEU A 162 11.56 -1.65 9.30
CA LEU A 162 10.27 -0.95 9.39
C LEU A 162 9.71 -0.85 10.81
N VAL A 163 10.18 -1.67 11.77
CA VAL A 163 9.46 -1.88 13.03
C VAL A 163 10.28 -1.39 14.21
N PHE A 164 9.62 -0.66 15.11
CA PHE A 164 10.21 -0.08 16.30
C PHE A 164 9.46 -0.51 17.55
N GLU A 165 10.16 -0.52 18.68
CA GLU A 165 9.52 -0.57 20.00
C GLU A 165 8.92 0.82 20.32
N PRO A 166 7.61 0.92 20.61
CA PRO A 166 6.97 2.20 20.87
C PRO A 166 7.37 2.80 22.21
N GLN A 167 7.35 4.14 22.31
CA GLN A 167 7.49 4.82 23.60
C GLN A 167 6.16 4.75 24.38
N ILE A 168 6.19 4.12 25.55
CA ILE A 168 5.04 4.08 26.46
C ILE A 168 4.86 5.44 27.15
N LYS A 169 3.70 6.07 26.92
CA LYS A 169 3.31 7.36 27.50
C LYS A 169 2.10 7.18 28.44
N GLY A 170 1.47 8.29 28.83
CA GLY A 170 0.39 8.29 29.82
C GLY A 170 -0.84 7.52 29.36
N TRP A 171 -1.27 7.70 28.10
CA TRP A 171 -2.38 6.97 27.52
C TRP A 171 -2.14 5.46 27.50
N GLN A 172 -1.01 5.03 26.94
CA GLN A 172 -0.67 3.61 26.83
C GLN A 172 -0.59 2.95 28.21
N THR A 173 0.00 3.65 29.20
CA THR A 173 0.06 3.16 30.59
C THR A 173 -1.34 2.98 31.17
N ALA A 174 -2.20 3.99 31.06
CA ALA A 174 -3.57 3.91 31.55
C ALA A 174 -4.39 2.81 30.83
N PHE A 175 -4.14 2.60 29.53
CA PHE A 175 -4.80 1.55 28.77
C PHE A 175 -4.32 0.15 29.17
N ILE A 176 -3.02 -0.05 29.41
CA ILE A 176 -2.47 -1.29 29.98
C ILE A 176 -3.14 -1.57 31.33
N ASP A 177 -3.14 -0.60 32.24
CA ASP A 177 -3.72 -0.76 33.57
C ASP A 177 -5.22 -1.12 33.50
N GLY A 178 -5.97 -0.45 32.62
CA GLY A 178 -7.38 -0.73 32.39
C GLY A 178 -7.67 -2.12 31.83
N LEU A 179 -6.84 -2.60 30.90
CA LEU A 179 -6.95 -3.97 30.37
C LEU A 179 -6.69 -5.01 31.47
N LEU A 180 -5.68 -4.78 32.32
CA LEU A 180 -5.35 -5.67 33.44
C LEU A 180 -6.44 -5.66 34.51
N GLU A 181 -7.00 -4.49 34.85
CA GLU A 181 -8.14 -4.36 35.76
C GLU A 181 -9.38 -5.08 35.21
N ALA A 182 -9.59 -5.04 33.90
CA ALA A 182 -10.65 -5.78 33.22
C ALA A 182 -10.38 -7.30 33.10
N GLY A 183 -9.25 -7.80 33.59
CA GLY A 183 -8.91 -9.22 33.61
C GLY A 183 -8.24 -9.75 32.34
N VAL A 184 -7.76 -8.88 31.44
CA VAL A 184 -7.00 -9.27 30.23
C VAL A 184 -5.54 -9.50 30.61
N VAL A 185 -5.31 -10.56 31.39
CA VAL A 185 -4.01 -10.94 31.97
C VAL A 185 -3.42 -12.15 31.24
N PRO A 186 -2.09 -12.39 31.28
CA PRO A 186 -1.05 -11.59 31.97
C PRO A 186 -0.65 -10.33 31.20
N TYR A 187 0.14 -9.46 31.82
CA TYR A 187 0.91 -8.44 31.09
C TYR A 187 2.18 -9.07 30.53
N ASN A 188 2.31 -9.11 29.21
CA ASN A 188 3.42 -9.75 28.50
C ASN A 188 4.57 -8.79 28.17
N GLY A 189 4.48 -7.51 28.57
CA GLY A 189 5.46 -6.51 28.18
C GLY A 189 5.47 -6.26 26.67
N PHE A 190 6.63 -5.87 26.14
CA PHE A 190 6.86 -5.73 24.71
C PHE A 190 7.20 -7.08 24.09
N THR A 191 6.50 -7.42 23.01
CA THR A 191 6.78 -8.61 22.20
C THR A 191 6.17 -8.47 20.81
N TYR A 192 6.82 -9.06 19.80
CA TYR A 192 6.22 -9.19 18.48
C TYR A 192 5.23 -10.36 18.40
N GLU A 193 5.29 -11.33 19.31
CA GLU A 193 4.48 -12.54 19.24
C GLU A 193 2.99 -12.27 19.48
N HIS A 194 2.12 -12.93 18.71
CA HIS A 194 0.68 -12.89 18.95
C HIS A 194 0.34 -13.85 20.09
N ILE A 195 0.10 -13.32 21.29
CA ILE A 195 -0.09 -14.11 22.50
C ILE A 195 -1.19 -13.55 23.40
N TYR A 196 -1.90 -14.44 24.09
CA TYR A 196 -2.97 -14.07 25.03
C TYR A 196 -2.47 -13.17 26.17
N GLY A 197 -3.32 -12.22 26.56
CA GLY A 197 -3.05 -11.23 27.61
C GLY A 197 -2.93 -9.81 27.06
N THR A 198 -2.42 -8.90 27.89
CA THR A 198 -2.10 -7.53 27.49
C THR A 198 -0.66 -7.46 27.03
N LYS A 199 -0.41 -6.86 25.86
CA LYS A 199 0.94 -6.69 25.33
C LYS A 199 1.14 -5.31 24.70
N VAL A 200 2.40 -4.91 24.63
CA VAL A 200 2.88 -3.85 23.75
C VAL A 200 3.41 -4.54 22.48
N GLY A 201 2.87 -4.16 21.31
CA GLY A 201 3.36 -4.65 20.03
C GLY A 201 4.43 -3.74 19.41
N GLY A 202 4.93 -4.12 18.25
CA GLY A 202 5.74 -3.25 17.42
C GLY A 202 4.93 -2.11 16.82
N THR A 203 5.61 -1.07 16.37
CA THR A 203 5.02 0.04 15.63
C THR A 203 5.83 0.32 14.36
N THR A 204 5.19 0.66 13.25
CA THR A 204 5.86 1.13 12.03
C THR A 204 6.04 2.65 12.01
N PHE A 205 5.97 3.28 13.18
CA PHE A 205 6.33 4.67 13.40
C PHE A 205 7.58 4.73 14.27
N ASP A 206 8.55 5.53 13.87
CA ASP A 206 9.76 5.75 14.67
C ASP A 206 9.50 6.69 15.87
N ARG A 207 10.57 7.00 16.59
CA ARG A 207 10.51 7.82 17.82
C ARG A 207 10.05 9.25 17.56
N ASP A 208 10.25 9.76 16.35
CA ASP A 208 9.85 11.10 15.94
C ASP A 208 8.42 11.13 15.36
N GLY A 209 7.81 9.95 15.21
CA GLY A 209 6.46 9.78 14.69
C GLY A 209 6.39 9.69 13.17
N HIS A 210 7.54 9.53 12.50
CA HIS A 210 7.60 9.28 11.07
C HIS A 210 7.25 7.84 10.77
N ARG A 211 6.42 7.65 9.74
CA ARG A 211 6.02 6.32 9.30
C ARG A 211 7.08 5.69 8.41
N HIS A 212 7.33 4.41 8.63
CA HIS A 212 8.09 3.53 7.75
C HIS A 212 7.11 2.55 7.09
N THR A 213 7.18 2.41 5.78
CA THR A 213 6.20 1.68 4.96
C THR A 213 6.85 0.52 4.21
N ALA A 214 6.05 -0.40 3.68
CA ALA A 214 6.57 -1.48 2.85
C ALA A 214 7.35 -0.97 1.62
N ALA A 215 7.08 0.25 1.14
CA ALA A 215 7.85 0.87 0.06
C ALA A 215 9.34 1.04 0.43
N ASP A 216 9.66 1.22 1.72
CA ASP A 216 11.03 1.43 2.19
C ASP A 216 11.88 0.16 2.12
N LEU A 217 11.25 -1.01 1.99
CA LEU A 217 11.95 -2.27 1.70
C LEU A 217 12.59 -2.26 0.31
N LEU A 218 12.12 -1.41 -0.62
CA LEU A 218 12.72 -1.25 -1.94
C LEU A 218 14.13 -0.64 -1.88
N GLU A 219 14.55 -0.08 -0.75
CA GLU A 219 15.97 0.28 -0.54
C GLU A 219 16.89 -0.94 -0.67
N TYR A 220 16.39 -2.13 -0.34
CA TYR A 220 17.13 -3.37 -0.50
C TYR A 220 17.12 -3.91 -1.94
N ALA A 221 16.33 -3.32 -2.85
CA ALA A 221 16.28 -3.76 -4.24
C ALA A 221 17.59 -3.42 -4.98
N ASN A 222 17.93 -4.25 -5.98
CA ASN A 222 19.04 -3.92 -6.89
C ASN A 222 18.54 -2.91 -7.95
N PRO A 223 19.04 -1.65 -7.95
CA PRO A 223 18.51 -0.60 -8.81
C PRO A 223 18.74 -0.83 -10.30
N ASN A 224 19.63 -1.75 -10.68
CA ASN A 224 19.94 -2.05 -12.07
C ASN A 224 19.01 -3.12 -12.68
N THR A 225 18.26 -3.84 -11.85
CA THR A 225 17.43 -4.98 -12.27
C THR A 225 15.96 -4.79 -11.91
N ILE A 226 15.60 -3.71 -11.23
CA ILE A 226 14.20 -3.37 -10.92
C ILE A 226 13.73 -2.14 -11.70
N ALA A 227 12.47 -2.17 -12.11
CA ALA A 227 11.72 -0.99 -12.52
C ALA A 227 10.40 -0.95 -11.74
N VAL A 228 10.01 0.22 -11.24
CA VAL A 228 8.71 0.44 -10.58
C VAL A 228 7.98 1.53 -11.34
N TYR A 229 6.85 1.18 -11.95
CA TYR A 229 5.96 2.16 -12.59
C TYR A 229 4.77 2.47 -11.68
N LEU A 230 4.71 3.74 -11.26
CA LEU A 230 3.58 4.37 -10.58
C LEU A 230 2.51 4.79 -11.59
N HIS A 231 1.29 4.98 -11.11
CA HIS A 231 0.13 5.31 -11.95
C HIS A 231 -0.07 4.30 -13.10
N ALA A 232 0.34 3.05 -12.89
CA ALA A 232 0.20 1.94 -13.82
C ALA A 232 -1.05 1.10 -13.47
N SER A 233 -2.18 1.38 -14.13
CA SER A 233 -3.41 0.62 -13.91
C SER A 233 -3.39 -0.67 -14.73
N VAL A 234 -3.18 -1.82 -14.07
CA VAL A 234 -3.19 -3.13 -14.75
C VAL A 234 -4.62 -3.54 -15.08
N HIS A 235 -4.87 -3.86 -16.34
CA HIS A 235 -6.20 -4.18 -16.86
C HIS A 235 -6.42 -5.67 -17.13
N LYS A 236 -5.35 -6.39 -17.49
CA LYS A 236 -5.45 -7.79 -17.88
C LYS A 236 -4.11 -8.51 -17.72
N ILE A 237 -4.14 -9.71 -17.17
CA ILE A 237 -3.05 -10.69 -17.21
C ILE A 237 -3.20 -11.49 -18.51
N LEU A 238 -2.09 -11.69 -19.21
CA LEU A 238 -2.03 -12.40 -20.47
C LEU A 238 -1.70 -13.87 -20.24
N PHE A 239 -2.49 -14.77 -20.84
CA PHE A 239 -2.34 -16.21 -20.71
C PHE A 239 -2.19 -16.90 -22.06
N THR A 240 -1.39 -17.96 -22.09
CA THR A 240 -1.29 -18.89 -23.22
C THR A 240 -1.68 -20.30 -22.79
N THR A 241 -2.40 -20.99 -23.67
CA THR A 241 -2.69 -22.43 -23.55
C THR A 241 -1.94 -23.24 -24.61
N LYS A 242 -1.06 -22.60 -25.40
CA LYS A 242 -0.27 -23.29 -26.42
C LYS A 242 0.72 -24.23 -25.74
N GLY A 243 0.60 -25.53 -26.01
CA GLY A 243 1.50 -26.57 -25.53
C GLY A 243 1.17 -27.14 -24.13
N ASN A 244 0.12 -26.68 -23.46
CA ASN A 244 -0.32 -27.24 -22.17
C ASN A 244 -1.83 -27.05 -21.96
N SER A 245 -2.50 -28.01 -21.31
CA SER A 245 -3.90 -27.86 -20.90
C SER A 245 -4.07 -26.83 -19.77
N ARG A 246 -3.02 -26.61 -18.96
CA ARG A 246 -3.00 -25.56 -17.93
C ARG A 246 -2.57 -24.22 -18.53
N PRO A 247 -3.38 -23.15 -18.41
CA PRO A 247 -2.99 -21.82 -18.85
C PRO A 247 -1.71 -21.34 -18.14
N LYS A 248 -0.80 -20.74 -18.90
CA LYS A 248 0.42 -20.11 -18.38
C LYS A 248 0.34 -18.60 -18.56
N ALA A 249 0.50 -17.85 -17.47
CA ALA A 249 0.63 -16.40 -17.53
C ALA A 249 1.97 -16.05 -18.19
N TYR A 250 1.97 -15.08 -19.11
CA TYR A 250 3.18 -14.65 -19.82
C TYR A 250 3.37 -13.12 -19.84
N GLY A 251 2.44 -12.35 -19.28
CA GLY A 251 2.54 -10.90 -19.27
C GLY A 251 1.33 -10.21 -18.67
N ALA A 252 1.32 -8.89 -18.75
CA ALA A 252 0.22 -8.03 -18.34
C ALA A 252 0.09 -6.80 -19.25
N ILE A 253 -1.15 -6.35 -19.43
CA ILE A 253 -1.48 -5.08 -20.07
C ILE A 253 -1.82 -4.07 -18.98
N PHE A 254 -1.19 -2.91 -19.03
CA PHE A 254 -1.46 -1.79 -18.12
C PHE A 254 -1.64 -0.49 -18.89
N GLN A 255 -2.30 0.46 -18.25
CA GLN A 255 -2.58 1.79 -18.77
C GLN A 255 -1.87 2.84 -17.92
N ASP A 256 -1.25 3.83 -18.55
CA ASP A 256 -0.66 4.98 -17.87
C ASP A 256 -1.69 6.08 -17.55
N ALA A 257 -1.24 7.15 -16.89
CA ALA A 257 -2.09 8.30 -16.56
C ALA A 257 -2.59 9.09 -17.78
N ASN A 258 -1.95 8.95 -18.95
CA ASN A 258 -2.36 9.58 -20.22
C ASN A 258 -3.36 8.72 -21.01
N GLY A 259 -3.71 7.53 -20.51
CA GLY A 259 -4.61 6.60 -21.16
C GLY A 259 -3.95 5.69 -22.20
N VAL A 260 -2.61 5.71 -22.31
CA VAL A 260 -1.85 4.86 -23.23
C VAL A 260 -1.72 3.47 -22.65
N PHE A 261 -1.91 2.45 -23.50
CA PHE A 261 -1.73 1.06 -23.11
C PHE A 261 -0.31 0.57 -23.40
N HIS A 262 0.23 -0.16 -22.43
CA HIS A 262 1.55 -0.77 -22.44
C HIS A 262 1.41 -2.28 -22.18
N THR A 263 2.38 -3.03 -22.68
CA THR A 263 2.48 -4.48 -22.45
C THR A 263 3.82 -4.79 -21.77
N ALA A 264 3.76 -5.57 -20.70
CA ALA A 264 4.93 -6.19 -20.09
C ALA A 264 4.82 -7.70 -20.29
N GLU A 265 5.86 -8.33 -20.84
CA GLU A 265 5.92 -9.78 -21.06
C GLU A 265 7.08 -10.40 -20.26
N LEU A 266 7.01 -11.70 -20.02
CA LEU A 266 8.10 -12.44 -19.40
C LEU A 266 9.26 -12.63 -20.40
N THR A 267 10.50 -12.32 -19.98
CA THR A 267 11.71 -12.42 -20.82
C THR A 267 11.90 -13.81 -21.39
N VAL A 268 11.71 -14.84 -20.55
CA VAL A 268 11.80 -16.24 -20.94
C VAL A 268 10.54 -16.94 -20.46
N GLN A 269 9.87 -17.70 -21.34
CA GLN A 269 8.77 -18.56 -20.91
C GLN A 269 9.28 -19.87 -20.29
N ASP A 270 10.38 -19.84 -19.54
CA ASP A 270 10.88 -21.01 -18.80
C ASP A 270 10.15 -21.15 -17.45
N ALA A 271 10.60 -22.07 -16.61
CA ALA A 271 9.93 -22.37 -15.33
C ALA A 271 10.23 -21.34 -14.22
N ARG A 272 11.11 -20.36 -14.44
CA ARG A 272 11.55 -19.41 -13.41
C ARG A 272 10.90 -18.05 -13.54
N SER A 273 10.46 -17.63 -14.72
CA SER A 273 9.79 -16.35 -14.90
C SER A 273 8.30 -16.42 -14.58
N GLU A 274 7.78 -15.43 -13.84
CA GLU A 274 6.41 -15.45 -13.33
C GLU A 274 5.73 -14.08 -13.33
N VAL A 275 4.40 -14.08 -13.52
CA VAL A 275 3.54 -12.94 -13.20
C VAL A 275 2.96 -13.18 -11.81
N ILE A 276 3.26 -12.30 -10.87
CA ILE A 276 2.84 -12.42 -9.47
C ILE A 276 1.82 -11.34 -9.15
N LEU A 277 0.65 -11.76 -8.66
CA LEU A 277 -0.46 -10.88 -8.34
C LEU A 277 -0.47 -10.53 -6.85
N SER A 278 -0.17 -9.28 -6.54
CA SER A 278 -0.06 -8.72 -5.18
C SER A 278 -0.97 -7.48 -5.00
N ALA A 279 -2.11 -7.44 -5.70
CA ALA A 279 -3.02 -6.30 -5.75
C ALA A 279 -3.97 -6.20 -4.53
N GLY A 280 -3.79 -7.07 -3.52
CA GLY A 280 -4.61 -7.11 -2.31
C GLY A 280 -5.94 -7.86 -2.47
N ALA A 281 -6.65 -8.05 -1.36
CA ALA A 281 -7.82 -8.93 -1.26
C ALA A 281 -9.00 -8.52 -2.17
N ILE A 282 -9.12 -7.24 -2.51
CA ILE A 282 -10.20 -6.73 -3.37
C ILE A 282 -9.79 -6.77 -4.85
N ALA A 283 -8.62 -6.22 -5.21
CA ALA A 283 -8.26 -6.07 -6.63
C ALA A 283 -7.67 -7.34 -7.25
N SER A 284 -7.10 -8.25 -6.47
CA SER A 284 -6.57 -9.52 -7.01
C SER A 284 -7.65 -10.40 -7.63
N PRO A 285 -8.76 -10.75 -6.94
CA PRO A 285 -9.84 -11.53 -7.56
C PRO A 285 -10.52 -10.76 -8.71
N GLN A 286 -10.65 -9.42 -8.59
CA GLN A 286 -11.15 -8.59 -9.67
C GLN A 286 -10.29 -8.75 -10.94
N LEU A 287 -8.97 -8.62 -10.84
CA LEU A 287 -8.08 -8.70 -11.99
C LEU A 287 -8.02 -10.12 -12.57
N LEU A 288 -8.06 -11.16 -11.74
CA LEU A 288 -8.19 -12.55 -12.23
C LEU A 288 -9.44 -12.71 -13.09
N MET A 289 -10.60 -12.22 -12.60
CA MET A 289 -11.85 -12.29 -13.34
C MET A 289 -11.80 -11.49 -14.64
N LEU A 290 -11.30 -10.25 -14.63
CA LEU A 290 -11.09 -9.44 -15.84
C LEU A 290 -10.13 -10.11 -16.86
N SER A 291 -9.27 -11.00 -16.38
CA SER A 291 -8.32 -11.76 -17.18
C SER A 291 -8.85 -13.14 -17.60
N GLY A 292 -10.13 -13.44 -17.33
CA GLY A 292 -10.78 -14.69 -17.74
C GLY A 292 -10.56 -15.88 -16.79
N VAL A 293 -10.07 -15.64 -15.56
CA VAL A 293 -9.89 -16.67 -14.53
C VAL A 293 -10.89 -16.44 -13.40
N GLY A 294 -11.90 -17.30 -13.28
CA GLY A 294 -12.97 -17.15 -12.30
C GLY A 294 -14.23 -17.97 -12.64
N PRO A 295 -15.35 -17.78 -11.93
CA PRO A 295 -16.56 -18.58 -12.16
C PRO A 295 -17.11 -18.36 -13.58
N ALA A 296 -17.09 -19.38 -14.44
CA ALA A 296 -17.35 -19.23 -15.87
C ALA A 296 -18.70 -18.57 -16.21
N ALA A 297 -19.77 -18.91 -15.48
CA ALA A 297 -21.08 -18.31 -15.68
C ALA A 297 -21.10 -16.80 -15.34
N HIS A 298 -20.43 -16.40 -14.26
CA HIS A 298 -20.30 -15.00 -13.87
C HIS A 298 -19.48 -14.21 -14.90
N LEU A 299 -18.36 -14.81 -15.37
CA LEU A 299 -17.52 -14.21 -16.40
C LEU A 299 -18.27 -14.00 -17.72
N ALA A 300 -18.99 -15.02 -18.19
CA ALA A 300 -19.80 -14.93 -19.41
C ALA A 300 -20.90 -13.87 -19.30
N ALA A 301 -21.57 -13.78 -18.15
CA ALA A 301 -22.62 -12.78 -17.90
C ALA A 301 -22.09 -11.33 -17.97
N HIS A 302 -20.81 -11.11 -17.67
CA HIS A 302 -20.15 -9.79 -17.73
C HIS A 302 -19.34 -9.59 -19.03
N GLY A 303 -19.51 -10.45 -20.05
CA GLY A 303 -18.87 -10.30 -21.34
C GLY A 303 -17.36 -10.56 -21.36
N VAL A 304 -16.82 -11.23 -20.33
CA VAL A 304 -15.41 -11.60 -20.28
C VAL A 304 -15.15 -12.74 -21.27
N ASN A 305 -14.35 -12.47 -22.29
CA ASN A 305 -13.98 -13.41 -23.35
C ASN A 305 -12.50 -13.20 -23.76
N PRO A 306 -11.70 -14.27 -23.91
CA PRO A 306 -12.00 -15.67 -23.58
C PRO A 306 -12.07 -15.93 -22.07
N ILE A 307 -12.86 -16.93 -21.68
CA ILE A 307 -12.72 -17.58 -20.37
C ILE A 307 -11.48 -18.47 -20.46
N ILE A 308 -10.46 -18.12 -19.68
CA ILE A 308 -9.16 -18.82 -19.62
C ILE A 308 -9.23 -20.06 -18.73
N LEU A 309 -9.87 -19.93 -17.57
CA LEU A 309 -10.02 -21.01 -16.60
C LEU A 309 -11.29 -20.80 -15.77
N ASP A 310 -12.15 -21.81 -15.75
CA ASP A 310 -13.27 -21.85 -14.80
C ASP A 310 -12.73 -22.15 -13.41
N HIS A 311 -12.78 -21.15 -12.53
CA HIS A 311 -12.28 -21.23 -11.17
C HIS A 311 -13.32 -20.67 -10.19
N PRO A 312 -14.28 -21.48 -9.74
CA PRO A 312 -15.48 -21.01 -9.04
C PRO A 312 -15.23 -20.33 -7.69
N THR A 313 -14.04 -20.51 -7.10
CA THR A 313 -13.69 -19.90 -5.80
C THR A 313 -13.02 -18.52 -5.94
N VAL A 314 -12.70 -18.04 -7.15
CA VAL A 314 -12.16 -16.67 -7.31
C VAL A 314 -13.22 -15.66 -6.88
N GLY A 315 -12.82 -14.76 -5.97
CA GLY A 315 -13.72 -13.76 -5.38
C GLY A 315 -14.63 -14.29 -4.28
N GLN A 316 -14.53 -15.57 -3.91
CA GLN A 316 -15.29 -16.17 -2.81
C GLN A 316 -14.48 -16.18 -1.51
N GLY A 317 -15.17 -16.34 -0.38
CA GLY A 317 -14.52 -16.48 0.94
C GLY A 317 -13.91 -15.19 1.49
N MET A 318 -14.38 -14.02 1.04
CA MET A 318 -13.97 -12.73 1.60
C MET A 318 -14.39 -12.64 3.08
N GLY A 319 -13.42 -12.38 3.94
CA GLY A 319 -13.63 -12.08 5.34
C GLY A 319 -13.15 -10.66 5.67
N ASP A 320 -13.91 -9.96 6.50
CA ASP A 320 -13.55 -8.68 7.10
C ASP A 320 -13.87 -8.76 8.60
N ASN A 321 -12.88 -8.51 9.45
CA ASN A 321 -13.05 -8.65 10.89
C ASN A 321 -13.94 -7.51 11.42
N PRO A 322 -15.02 -7.80 12.17
CA PRO A 322 -15.89 -6.75 12.66
C PRO A 322 -15.19 -5.92 13.74
N MET A 323 -15.20 -4.59 13.57
CA MET A 323 -14.68 -3.64 14.54
C MET A 323 -15.82 -2.87 15.21
N HIS A 324 -15.82 -2.81 16.54
CA HIS A 324 -16.79 -2.03 17.32
C HIS A 324 -16.07 -0.95 18.14
N PRO A 325 -16.10 0.32 17.73
CA PRO A 325 -15.40 1.38 18.44
C PRO A 325 -16.21 1.91 19.64
N VAL A 326 -15.50 2.21 20.74
CA VAL A 326 -16.03 2.98 21.87
C VAL A 326 -15.25 4.29 21.97
N PHE A 327 -15.93 5.42 21.80
CA PHE A 327 -15.32 6.75 21.90
C PHE A 327 -15.54 7.33 23.30
N ILE A 328 -14.45 7.60 24.01
CA ILE A 328 -14.47 8.16 25.35
C ILE A 328 -13.92 9.60 25.30
N PRO A 329 -14.77 10.63 25.49
CA PRO A 329 -14.31 12.01 25.57
C PRO A 329 -13.44 12.20 26.81
N SER A 330 -12.19 12.65 26.61
CA SER A 330 -11.33 13.01 27.73
C SER A 330 -11.59 14.47 28.18
N PRO A 331 -11.72 14.74 29.49
CA PRO A 331 -11.89 16.10 30.01
C PRO A 331 -10.62 16.95 29.89
N LYS A 332 -9.47 16.32 29.62
CA LYS A 332 -8.18 16.97 29.37
C LYS A 332 -7.57 16.46 28.07
N PRO A 333 -6.79 17.26 27.33
CA PRO A 333 -6.03 16.76 26.19
C PRO A 333 -5.18 15.55 26.57
N VAL A 334 -5.22 14.53 25.73
CA VAL A 334 -4.38 13.32 25.80
C VAL A 334 -3.48 13.33 24.57
N GLU A 335 -2.25 12.85 24.70
CA GLU A 335 -1.31 12.72 23.60
C GLU A 335 -1.89 11.89 22.44
N VAL A 336 -1.39 12.15 21.23
CA VAL A 336 -1.68 11.31 20.07
C VAL A 336 -1.01 9.95 20.26
N SER A 337 -1.81 8.89 20.19
CA SER A 337 -1.37 7.51 20.18
C SER A 337 -2.23 6.72 19.20
N LEU A 338 -1.61 6.00 18.28
CA LEU A 338 -2.30 4.96 17.50
C LEU A 338 -2.23 3.62 18.24
N VAL A 339 -2.56 2.54 17.53
CA VAL A 339 -2.56 1.18 18.08
C VAL A 339 -1.13 0.73 18.35
N GLN A 340 -0.80 0.56 19.62
CA GLN A 340 0.52 0.12 20.12
C GLN A 340 0.40 -0.87 21.27
N VAL A 341 -0.66 -0.74 22.07
CA VAL A 341 -1.03 -1.65 23.16
C VAL A 341 -2.32 -2.35 22.77
N VAL A 342 -2.37 -3.66 23.01
CA VAL A 342 -3.53 -4.50 22.70
C VAL A 342 -3.79 -5.51 23.79
N GLY A 343 -5.06 -5.87 23.93
CA GLY A 343 -5.54 -6.95 24.78
C GLY A 343 -6.04 -8.11 23.92
N ILE A 344 -5.51 -9.31 24.18
CA ILE A 344 -5.85 -10.54 23.45
C ILE A 344 -6.48 -11.51 24.47
N PRO A 345 -7.81 -11.42 24.71
CA PRO A 345 -8.49 -12.29 25.68
C PRO A 345 -8.79 -13.68 25.09
N ASN A 346 -8.91 -14.69 25.95
CA ASN A 346 -9.31 -16.06 25.57
C ASN A 346 -10.83 -16.21 25.27
N PHE A 347 -11.62 -15.17 25.52
CA PHE A 347 -13.08 -15.27 25.61
C PHE A 347 -13.84 -14.18 24.83
N ALA A 348 -13.11 -13.25 24.21
CA ALA A 348 -13.70 -12.08 23.56
C ALA A 348 -12.87 -11.63 22.36
N SER A 349 -13.33 -10.58 21.69
CA SER A 349 -12.63 -9.97 20.57
C SER A 349 -11.29 -9.37 21.00
N TYR A 350 -10.39 -9.26 20.02
CA TYR A 350 -9.16 -8.47 20.10
C TYR A 350 -9.47 -7.02 20.49
N ILE A 351 -8.75 -6.47 21.47
CA ILE A 351 -8.98 -5.13 22.00
C ILE A 351 -7.78 -4.26 21.64
N GLU A 352 -8.03 -3.16 20.93
CA GLU A 352 -7.02 -2.16 20.60
C GLU A 352 -7.46 -0.78 21.07
N GLY A 353 -6.48 0.10 21.33
CA GLY A 353 -6.73 1.44 21.84
C GLY A 353 -5.82 2.48 21.21
N GLY A 354 -6.37 3.68 21.04
CA GLY A 354 -5.67 4.88 20.57
C GLY A 354 -6.29 6.14 21.17
N SER A 355 -5.56 7.25 21.11
CA SER A 355 -5.94 8.54 21.71
C SER A 355 -5.46 9.71 20.89
N GLY A 356 -5.95 10.90 21.23
CA GLY A 356 -5.42 12.18 20.75
C GLY A 356 -5.64 12.45 19.26
N LEU A 357 -6.19 11.49 18.50
CA LEU A 357 -6.71 11.74 17.18
C LEU A 357 -7.86 12.74 17.31
N SER A 358 -7.60 13.97 16.92
CA SER A 358 -8.63 14.96 16.63
C SER A 358 -9.46 14.45 15.45
N LEU A 359 -10.34 13.49 15.71
CA LEU A 359 -11.54 13.23 14.92
C LEU A 359 -12.47 14.41 15.18
N SER A 360 -12.04 15.59 14.76
CA SER A 360 -12.81 16.81 14.96
C SER A 360 -14.17 16.61 14.28
N ILE A 361 -15.20 17.27 14.83
CA ILE A 361 -16.52 17.34 14.18
C ILE A 361 -16.40 17.77 12.71
N SER A 362 -15.36 18.53 12.36
CA SER A 362 -15.05 18.90 10.98
C SER A 362 -14.59 17.72 10.13
N LEU A 363 -13.69 16.86 10.62
CA LEU A 363 -13.25 15.64 9.90
C LEU A 363 -14.43 14.69 9.68
N THR A 364 -15.22 14.45 10.73
CA THR A 364 -16.43 13.64 10.65
C THR A 364 -17.41 14.21 9.64
N ARG A 365 -17.61 15.54 9.63
CA ARG A 365 -18.45 16.23 8.64
C ARG A 365 -17.89 16.10 7.22
N THR A 366 -16.58 16.24 7.01
CA THR A 366 -15.95 16.07 5.69
C THR A 366 -16.13 14.63 5.18
N PHE A 367 -15.93 13.64 6.05
CA PHE A 367 -16.19 12.24 5.72
C PHE A 367 -17.66 12.03 5.32
N PHE A 368 -18.62 12.47 6.15
CA PHE A 368 -20.04 12.32 5.82
C PHE A 368 -20.46 13.11 4.57
N ASN A 369 -19.89 14.29 4.32
CA ASN A 369 -20.13 15.04 3.09
C ASN A 369 -19.57 14.29 1.86
N GLY A 370 -18.36 13.74 1.94
CA GLY A 370 -17.79 12.94 0.85
C GLY A 370 -18.58 11.65 0.59
N VAL A 371 -19.11 11.03 1.65
CA VAL A 371 -20.05 9.91 1.55
C VAL A 371 -21.34 10.32 0.84
N LEU A 372 -21.95 11.46 1.21
CA LEU A 372 -23.15 11.98 0.56
C LEU A 372 -22.91 12.26 -0.92
N ASP A 373 -21.77 12.86 -1.26
CA ASP A 373 -21.39 13.11 -2.66
C ASP A 373 -21.20 11.81 -3.46
N LEU A 374 -20.62 10.77 -2.84
CA LEU A 374 -20.48 9.46 -3.48
C LEU A 374 -21.85 8.80 -3.70
N LEU A 375 -22.73 8.82 -2.69
CA LEU A 375 -24.09 8.30 -2.81
C LEU A 375 -24.88 9.00 -3.92
N ASN A 376 -24.74 10.33 -4.04
CA ASN A 376 -25.35 11.11 -5.11
C ASN A 376 -24.80 10.78 -6.51
N LYS A 377 -23.54 10.33 -6.61
CA LYS A 377 -22.94 9.90 -7.88
C LYS A 377 -23.34 8.48 -8.30
N VAL A 378 -23.64 7.60 -7.35
CA VAL A 378 -24.03 6.20 -7.61
C VAL A 378 -25.55 6.06 -7.84
N SER A 379 -26.34 7.06 -7.43
CA SER A 379 -27.80 7.10 -7.62
C SER A 379 -28.26 7.78 -8.92
N ASN A 380 -27.33 8.24 -9.75
CA ASN A 380 -27.55 8.68 -11.14
C ASN A 380 -26.86 7.70 -12.10
#